data_AF-A0A950Y2L3-F1
#
_entry.id   AF-A0A950Y2L3-F1
#
_cell.length_a   1.000
_cell.length_b   1.000
_cell.length_c   1.000
_cell.angle_alpha   90.00
_cell.angle_beta   90.00
_cell.angle_gamma   90.00
#
_symmetry.space_group_name_H-M   'P 1'
#
loop_
_entity.id
_entity.type
_entity.pdbx_description
1 polymer ?
#
loop_
_entity_poly.entity_id
_entity_poly.type
_entity_poly.pdbx_seq_one_letter_code
_entity_poly.pdbx_strand_id
1 'polypeptide(L)'
;MNELQMLIEKVRSKRGGDLAAIEELLARLPALEKILLQQQKMLMSSPTPSVPGAPITTAIIAGQQKYTKIAAPVLAIYAMPKPPPALKVDAKTLADIVAAQSALEEAQAKVFEAGVPTARVVRIPQAEHYVFVSNEAEVLGEMNAFIDGLR
;
A
#
# COMPACT_ATOMS: atom_id res chain seq x y z
N MET A 1 -13.57 -12.08 17.87
CA MET A 1 -14.73 -11.29 17.41
C MET A 1 -15.17 -10.44 18.60
N ASN A 2 -15.16 -9.10 18.50
CA ASN A 2 -15.24 -8.20 19.65
C ASN A 2 -16.68 -8.07 20.19
N GLU A 3 -16.86 -8.05 21.51
CA GLU A 3 -18.17 -7.89 22.17
C GLU A 3 -18.92 -6.62 21.72
N LEU A 4 -18.17 -5.55 21.42
CA LEU A 4 -18.69 -4.29 20.87
C LEU A 4 -19.38 -4.48 19.51
N GLN A 5 -18.86 -5.36 18.66
CA GLN A 5 -19.47 -5.65 17.36
C GLN A 5 -20.77 -6.43 17.53
N MET A 6 -20.82 -7.37 18.49
CA MET A 6 -22.06 -8.08 18.83
C MET A 6 -23.14 -7.13 19.35
N LEU A 7 -22.78 -6.15 20.19
CA LEU A 7 -23.72 -5.15 20.71
C LEU A 7 -24.28 -4.24 19.59
N ILE A 8 -23.44 -3.79 18.66
CA ILE A 8 -23.87 -2.95 17.52
C ILE A 8 -24.80 -3.72 16.57
N GLU A 9 -24.48 -4.99 16.27
CA GLU A 9 -25.36 -5.85 15.47
C GLU A 9 -26.70 -6.11 16.16
N LYS A 10 -26.69 -6.34 17.47
CA LYS A 10 -27.90 -6.60 18.26
C LYS A 10 -28.85 -5.40 18.27
N VAL A 11 -28.30 -4.17 18.30
CA VAL A 11 -29.09 -2.93 18.16
C VAL A 11 -29.68 -2.80 16.75
N ARG A 12 -28.96 -3.21 15.69
CA ARG A 12 -29.43 -3.14 14.29
C ARG A 12 -30.45 -4.22 13.93
N SER A 13 -30.42 -5.37 14.60
CA SER A 13 -31.21 -6.56 14.23
C SER A 13 -32.68 -6.52 14.72
N LYS A 14 -33.01 -5.77 15.78
CA LYS A 14 -34.37 -5.75 16.35
C LYS A 14 -35.26 -4.65 15.75
N ARG A 15 -36.33 -5.06 15.04
CA ARG A 15 -37.47 -4.17 14.71
C ARG A 15 -38.12 -3.68 16.00
N GLY A 16 -37.97 -2.39 16.31
CA GLY A 16 -38.58 -1.73 17.47
C GLY A 16 -37.60 -1.00 18.41
N GLY A 17 -36.28 -1.17 18.22
CA GLY A 17 -35.26 -0.54 19.07
C GLY A 17 -35.15 -1.20 20.45
N ASP A 18 -34.00 -1.80 20.75
CA ASP A 18 -33.74 -2.35 22.09
C ASP A 18 -33.15 -1.24 22.97
N LEU A 19 -34.04 -0.48 23.63
CA LEU A 19 -33.67 0.69 24.45
C LEU A 19 -32.58 0.36 25.47
N ALA A 20 -32.63 -0.84 26.07
CA ALA A 20 -31.63 -1.32 27.02
C ALA A 20 -30.25 -1.52 26.36
N ALA A 21 -30.21 -1.99 25.12
CA ALA A 21 -28.95 -2.12 24.37
C ALA A 21 -28.38 -0.76 23.97
N ILE A 22 -29.24 0.24 23.69
CA ILE A 22 -28.81 1.62 23.42
C ILE A 22 -28.27 2.26 24.70
N GLU A 23 -28.96 2.12 25.84
CA GLU A 23 -28.51 2.62 27.14
C GLU A 23 -27.19 1.98 27.57
N GLU A 24 -27.03 0.67 27.36
CA GLU A 24 -25.77 -0.03 27.62
C GLU A 24 -24.63 0.49 26.73
N LEU A 25 -24.91 0.78 25.45
CA LEU A 25 -23.92 1.35 24.54
C LEU A 25 -23.52 2.77 24.98
N LEU A 26 -24.51 3.59 25.33
CA LEU A 26 -24.30 4.96 25.82
C LEU A 26 -23.50 4.97 27.13
N ALA A 27 -23.78 4.06 28.06
CA ALA A 27 -23.05 3.92 29.31
C ALA A 27 -21.58 3.53 29.10
N ARG A 28 -21.25 2.84 28.00
CA ARG A 28 -19.89 2.41 27.66
C ARG A 28 -19.10 3.44 26.84
N LEU A 29 -19.73 4.51 26.34
CA LEU A 29 -19.06 5.56 25.55
C LEU A 29 -17.88 6.23 26.28
N PRO A 30 -17.98 6.61 27.57
CA PRO A 30 -16.87 7.26 28.26
C PRO A 30 -15.63 6.36 28.40
N ALA A 31 -15.85 5.06 28.58
CA ALA A 31 -14.76 4.08 28.64
C ALA A 31 -14.10 3.91 27.26
N LEU A 32 -14.90 3.87 26.19
CA LEU A 32 -14.40 3.80 24.82
C LEU A 32 -13.58 5.05 24.45
N GLU A 33 -14.09 6.24 24.79
CA GLU A 33 -13.38 7.51 24.58
C GLU A 33 -12.03 7.51 25.28
N LYS A 34 -11.98 7.08 26.55
CA LYS A 34 -10.73 6.99 27.31
C LYS A 34 -9.73 6.03 26.68
N ILE A 35 -10.18 4.88 26.18
CA ILE A 35 -9.33 3.91 25.47
C ILE A 35 -8.75 4.53 24.19
N LEU A 36 -9.58 5.23 23.40
CA LEU A 36 -9.15 5.87 22.16
C LEU A 36 -8.17 7.02 22.40
N LEU A 37 -8.40 7.84 23.43
CA LEU A 37 -7.46 8.90 23.83
C LEU A 37 -6.13 8.33 24.31
N GLN A 38 -6.15 7.22 25.05
CA GLN A 38 -4.94 6.53 25.47
C GLN A 38 -4.18 5.94 24.27
N GLN A 39 -4.88 5.35 23.31
CA GLN A 39 -4.29 4.84 22.08
C GLN A 39 -3.70 5.96 21.21
N GLN A 40 -4.42 7.07 21.05
CA GLN A 40 -3.92 8.26 20.35
C GLN A 40 -2.65 8.80 21.00
N LYS A 41 -2.64 8.92 22.33
CA LYS A 41 -1.47 9.38 23.08
C LYS A 41 -0.28 8.43 22.90
N MET A 42 -0.51 7.12 22.94
CA MET A 42 0.54 6.13 22.66
C MET A 42 1.13 6.29 21.25
N LEU A 43 0.27 6.42 20.23
CA LEU A 43 0.68 6.62 18.84
C LEU A 43 1.47 7.93 18.63
N MET A 44 1.12 8.99 19.37
CA MET A 44 1.83 10.27 19.31
C MET A 44 3.11 10.30 20.16
N SER A 45 3.21 9.46 21.19
CA SER A 45 4.34 9.43 22.13
C SER A 45 5.42 8.39 21.81
N SER A 46 5.17 7.47 20.89
CA SER A 46 6.19 6.51 20.46
C SER A 46 7.26 7.22 19.63
N PRO A 47 8.56 7.18 20.01
CA PRO A 47 9.60 7.29 19.02
C PRO A 47 9.37 6.18 17.99
N THR A 48 9.61 6.45 16.72
CA THR A 48 9.57 5.46 15.63
C THR A 48 10.06 4.11 16.18
N PRO A 49 9.22 3.07 16.22
CA PRO A 49 9.68 1.79 16.74
C PRO A 49 10.83 1.36 15.86
N SER A 50 12.03 1.26 16.45
CA SER A 50 13.08 0.42 15.90
C SER A 50 12.46 -0.97 15.81
N VAL A 51 12.06 -1.35 14.60
CA VAL A 51 11.30 -2.57 14.34
C VAL A 51 12.20 -3.76 14.73
N PRO A 52 11.87 -4.54 15.78
CA PRO A 52 12.62 -5.77 16.10
C PRO A 52 12.48 -6.85 15.01
N GLY A 53 11.66 -6.60 13.99
CA GLY A 53 11.55 -7.39 12.76
C GLY A 53 12.57 -7.04 11.66
N ALA A 54 13.32 -5.93 11.79
CA ALA A 54 14.39 -5.59 10.85
C ALA A 54 15.43 -6.70 10.64
N PRO A 55 15.92 -7.43 11.68
CA PRO A 55 16.89 -8.50 11.45
C PRO A 55 16.30 -9.70 10.71
N ILE A 56 15.02 -10.05 10.92
CA ILE A 56 14.38 -11.17 10.23
C ILE A 56 14.10 -10.82 8.77
N THR A 57 13.50 -9.66 8.49
CA THR A 57 13.25 -9.22 7.10
C THR A 57 14.56 -9.02 6.35
N THR A 58 15.58 -8.45 6.99
CA THR A 58 16.92 -8.33 6.39
C THR A 58 17.54 -9.69 6.14
N ALA A 59 17.44 -10.64 7.07
CA ALA A 59 17.94 -12.01 6.88
C ALA A 59 17.20 -12.75 5.76
N ILE A 60 15.88 -12.56 5.64
CA ILE A 60 15.08 -13.11 4.55
C ILE A 60 15.57 -12.55 3.21
N ILE A 61 15.65 -11.22 3.06
CA ILE A 61 16.11 -10.57 1.83
C ILE A 61 17.56 -10.96 1.49
N ALA A 62 18.43 -10.99 2.50
CA ALA A 62 19.84 -11.36 2.31
C ALA A 62 20.01 -12.83 1.92
N GLY A 63 19.14 -13.71 2.40
CA GLY A 63 19.12 -15.14 2.08
C GLY A 63 18.42 -15.49 0.76
N GLN A 64 17.81 -14.52 0.07
CA GLN A 64 17.19 -14.76 -1.24
C GLN A 64 18.24 -15.14 -2.28
N GLN A 65 17.89 -16.06 -3.17
CA GLN A 65 18.68 -16.32 -4.37
C GLN A 65 18.71 -15.07 -5.24
N LYS A 66 19.92 -14.55 -5.49
CA LYS A 66 20.12 -13.38 -6.34
C LYS A 66 20.21 -13.81 -7.80
N TYR A 67 19.21 -13.45 -8.59
CA TYR A 67 19.22 -13.65 -10.04
C TYR A 67 19.97 -12.50 -10.72
N THR A 68 21.28 -12.65 -10.87
CA THR A 68 22.16 -11.60 -11.44
C THR A 68 22.34 -11.70 -12.94
N LYS A 69 21.82 -12.77 -13.58
CA LYS A 69 21.88 -12.98 -15.02
C LYS A 69 20.52 -13.41 -15.52
N ILE A 70 19.91 -12.56 -16.33
CA ILE A 70 18.62 -12.82 -16.98
C ILE A 70 18.89 -12.86 -18.48
N ALA A 71 18.85 -14.06 -19.06
CA ALA A 71 19.15 -14.27 -20.49
C ALA A 71 17.90 -14.20 -21.37
N ALA A 72 16.71 -14.29 -20.78
CA ALA A 72 15.46 -14.20 -21.52
C ALA A 72 15.14 -12.74 -21.89
N PRO A 73 14.39 -12.50 -22.98
CA PRO A 73 13.75 -11.21 -23.23
C PRO A 73 12.87 -10.83 -22.04
N VAL A 74 12.88 -9.56 -21.64
CA VAL A 74 12.10 -9.07 -20.51
C VAL A 74 11.26 -7.86 -20.90
N LEU A 75 9.99 -7.89 -20.50
CA LEU A 75 9.14 -6.71 -20.44
C LEU A 75 8.92 -6.36 -18.96
N ALA A 76 9.35 -5.17 -18.55
CA ALA A 76 9.13 -4.67 -17.20
C ALA A 76 8.21 -3.45 -17.25
N ILE A 77 7.05 -3.55 -16.60
CA ILE A 77 6.04 -2.49 -16.56
C ILE A 77 6.04 -1.88 -15.17
N TYR A 78 6.30 -0.58 -15.09
CA TYR A 78 6.30 0.19 -13.86
C TYR A 78 5.13 1.15 -13.83
N ALA A 79 4.37 1.14 -12.74
CA ALA A 79 3.37 2.16 -12.44
C ALA A 79 4.06 3.39 -11.86
N MET A 80 4.53 4.30 -12.72
CA MET A 80 5.19 5.53 -12.31
C MET A 80 5.05 6.69 -13.33
N PRO A 81 4.91 7.94 -12.86
CA PRO A 81 4.65 8.32 -11.47
C PRO A 81 3.24 7.87 -11.03
N LYS A 82 3.11 7.44 -9.76
CA LYS A 82 1.85 6.98 -9.18
C LYS A 82 0.87 8.14 -8.93
N PRO A 83 -0.45 7.85 -8.84
CA PRO A 83 -1.41 8.84 -8.38
C PRO A 83 -1.08 9.29 -6.95
N PRO A 84 -1.34 10.56 -6.59
CA PRO A 84 -1.07 11.06 -5.25
C PRO A 84 -1.82 10.22 -4.20
N PRO A 85 -1.17 9.88 -3.07
CA PRO A 85 -1.84 9.14 -2.01
C PRO A 85 -2.95 9.99 -1.38
N ALA A 86 -4.03 9.35 -0.95
CA ALA A 86 -5.18 10.01 -0.29
C ALA A 86 -4.86 10.44 1.15
N LEU A 87 -3.83 11.27 1.33
CA LEU A 87 -3.39 11.82 2.61
C LEU A 87 -4.02 13.19 2.85
N LYS A 88 -4.50 13.43 4.07
CA LYS A 88 -4.99 14.75 4.50
C LYS A 88 -3.81 15.61 4.98
N VAL A 89 -3.02 16.10 4.03
CA VAL A 89 -1.90 17.03 4.26
C VAL A 89 -2.03 18.25 3.35
N ASP A 90 -1.25 19.30 3.59
CA ASP A 90 -1.23 20.45 2.70
C ASP A 90 -0.63 20.11 1.32
N ALA A 91 -0.95 20.93 0.32
CA ALA A 91 -0.58 20.67 -1.07
C ALA A 91 0.94 20.60 -1.29
N LYS A 92 1.73 21.37 -0.51
CA LYS A 92 3.19 21.38 -0.65
C LYS A 92 3.77 20.07 -0.11
N THR A 93 3.35 19.66 1.09
CA THR A 93 3.77 18.38 1.68
C THR A 93 3.37 17.20 0.80
N LEU A 94 2.17 17.22 0.19
CA LEU A 94 1.75 16.19 -0.74
C LEU A 94 2.66 16.13 -1.98
N ALA A 95 3.00 17.28 -2.56
CA ALA A 95 3.88 17.37 -3.72
C ALA A 95 5.29 16.84 -3.41
N ASP A 96 5.84 17.19 -2.24
CA ASP A 96 7.16 16.71 -1.80
C ASP A 96 7.19 15.18 -1.61
N ILE A 97 6.13 14.60 -1.04
CA ILE A 97 5.98 13.15 -0.90
C ILE A 97 5.95 12.46 -2.27
N VAL A 98 5.12 12.96 -3.19
CA VAL A 98 4.98 12.39 -4.55
C VAL A 98 6.30 12.49 -5.32
N ALA A 99 7.02 13.61 -5.19
CA ALA A 99 8.31 13.81 -5.84
C ALA A 99 9.38 12.84 -5.29
N ALA A 100 9.46 12.68 -3.96
CA ALA A 100 10.41 11.76 -3.33
C ALA A 100 10.12 10.29 -3.71
N GLN A 101 8.85 9.89 -3.74
CA GLN A 101 8.45 8.55 -4.17
C GLN A 101 8.79 8.30 -5.64
N SER A 102 8.45 9.24 -6.52
CA SER A 102 8.74 9.15 -7.95
C SER A 102 10.24 9.05 -8.22
N ALA A 103 11.07 9.82 -7.49
CA ALA A 103 12.52 9.77 -7.62
C ALA A 103 13.11 8.43 -7.19
N LEU A 104 12.61 7.85 -6.10
CA LEU A 104 13.05 6.53 -5.62
C LEU A 104 12.67 5.42 -6.61
N GLU A 105 11.45 5.45 -7.13
CA GLU A 105 10.94 4.48 -8.10
C GLU A 105 11.72 4.57 -9.42
N GLU A 106 11.95 5.78 -9.93
CA GLU A 106 12.75 5.98 -11.14
C GLU A 106 14.20 5.50 -10.96
N ALA A 107 14.80 5.72 -9.78
CA ALA A 107 16.12 5.18 -9.49
C ALA A 107 16.15 3.64 -9.52
N GLN A 108 15.11 2.99 -8.98
CA GLN A 108 14.98 1.53 -9.04
C GLN A 108 14.82 1.03 -10.48
N ALA A 109 13.96 1.68 -11.28
CA ALA A 109 13.77 1.32 -12.69
C ALA A 109 15.08 1.45 -13.49
N LYS A 110 15.85 2.52 -13.26
CA LYS A 110 17.17 2.72 -13.90
C LYS A 110 18.18 1.66 -13.51
N VAL A 111 18.24 1.26 -12.24
CA VAL A 111 19.12 0.19 -11.79
C VAL A 111 18.75 -1.14 -12.45
N PHE A 112 17.45 -1.43 -12.58
CA PHE A 112 16.97 -2.61 -13.29
C PHE A 112 17.34 -2.58 -14.78
N GLU A 113 17.06 -1.47 -15.46
CA GLU A 113 17.37 -1.25 -16.88
C GLU A 113 18.88 -1.42 -17.16
N ALA A 114 19.74 -0.91 -16.27
CA ALA A 114 21.18 -1.10 -16.37
C ALA A 114 21.63 -2.56 -16.10
N GLY A 115 20.93 -3.27 -15.20
CA GLY A 115 21.23 -4.65 -14.85
C GLY A 115 20.71 -5.67 -15.87
N VAL A 116 19.70 -5.31 -16.65
CA VAL A 116 19.08 -6.16 -17.68
C VAL A 116 18.99 -5.37 -19.01
N PRO A 117 20.10 -5.22 -19.75
CA PRO A 117 20.13 -4.39 -20.96
C PRO A 117 19.21 -4.88 -22.09
N THR A 118 18.74 -6.14 -22.02
CA THR A 118 17.77 -6.72 -22.95
C THR A 118 16.32 -6.43 -22.58
N ALA A 119 16.07 -5.79 -21.44
CA ALA A 119 14.72 -5.49 -20.98
C ALA A 119 14.13 -4.28 -21.72
N ARG A 120 12.87 -4.40 -22.13
CA ARG A 120 12.01 -3.26 -22.45
C ARG A 120 11.37 -2.77 -21.15
N VAL A 121 11.73 -1.56 -20.71
CA VAL A 121 11.20 -0.94 -19.50
C VAL A 121 10.15 0.10 -19.87
N VAL A 122 8.91 -0.13 -19.46
CA VAL A 122 7.76 0.74 -19.72
C VAL A 122 7.33 1.42 -18.43
N ARG A 123 7.10 2.73 -18.49
CA ARG A 123 6.65 3.56 -17.36
C ARG A 123 5.24 4.06 -17.68
N ILE A 124 4.25 3.58 -16.94
CA ILE A 124 2.85 3.94 -17.09
C ILE A 124 2.49 4.98 -16.02
N PRO A 125 2.20 6.24 -16.39
CA PRO A 125 1.84 7.28 -15.45
C PRO A 125 0.43 7.06 -14.88
N GLN A 126 0.21 7.51 -13.64
CA GLN A 126 -1.07 7.43 -12.92
C GLN A 126 -1.62 6.02 -12.69
N ALA A 127 -0.84 4.98 -13.00
CA ALA A 127 -1.19 3.62 -12.65
C ALA A 127 -1.09 3.38 -11.14
N GLU A 128 -2.00 2.56 -10.64
CA GLU A 128 -1.93 2.06 -9.26
C GLU A 128 -1.02 0.83 -9.16
N HIS A 129 -0.83 0.32 -7.95
CA HIS A 129 -0.05 -0.89 -7.73
C HIS A 129 -0.57 -2.09 -8.56
N TYR A 130 -1.89 -2.18 -8.74
CA TYR A 130 -2.52 -3.13 -9.65
C TYR A 130 -2.58 -2.56 -11.08
N VAL A 131 -1.41 -2.43 -11.72
CA VAL A 131 -1.26 -1.75 -13.03
C VAL A 131 -2.19 -2.28 -14.13
N PHE A 132 -2.43 -3.59 -14.14
CA PHE A 132 -3.36 -4.20 -15.10
C PHE A 132 -4.80 -3.72 -14.89
N VAL A 133 -5.22 -3.51 -13.64
CA VAL A 133 -6.58 -3.07 -13.32
C VAL A 133 -6.75 -1.59 -13.62
N SER A 134 -5.75 -0.76 -13.33
CA SER A 134 -5.84 0.69 -13.57
C SER A 134 -5.60 1.09 -15.03
N ASN A 135 -4.80 0.33 -15.78
CA ASN A 135 -4.33 0.69 -17.13
C ASN A 135 -4.34 -0.51 -18.08
N GLU A 136 -5.41 -1.30 -18.06
CA GLU A 136 -5.53 -2.56 -18.83
C GLU A 136 -5.15 -2.41 -20.31
N ALA A 137 -5.71 -1.42 -21.00
CA ALA A 137 -5.49 -1.23 -22.43
C ALA A 137 -4.00 -0.98 -22.78
N GLU A 138 -3.31 -0.20 -21.96
CA GLU A 138 -1.90 0.11 -22.14
C GLU A 138 -1.02 -1.10 -21.83
N VAL A 139 -1.34 -1.82 -20.74
CA VAL A 139 -0.64 -3.06 -20.39
C VAL A 139 -0.80 -4.12 -21.47
N LEU A 140 -2.02 -4.35 -21.97
CA LEU A 140 -2.27 -5.30 -23.05
C LEU A 140 -1.56 -4.90 -24.35
N GLY A 141 -1.56 -3.61 -24.69
CA GLY A 141 -0.85 -3.11 -25.86
C GLY A 141 0.66 -3.39 -25.80
N GLU A 142 1.28 -3.10 -24.66
CA GLU A 142 2.71 -3.33 -24.44
C GLU A 142 3.06 -4.83 -24.38
N MET A 143 2.20 -5.64 -23.77
CA MET A 143 2.36 -7.10 -23.75
C MET A 143 2.29 -7.69 -25.15
N ASN A 144 1.26 -7.33 -25.94
CA ASN A 144 1.10 -7.85 -27.31
C ASN A 144 2.27 -7.40 -28.19
N ALA A 145 2.62 -6.11 -28.16
CA ALA A 145 3.75 -5.59 -28.94
C ALA A 145 5.10 -6.23 -28.55
N PHE A 146 5.29 -6.56 -27.27
CA PHE A 146 6.47 -7.27 -26.82
C PHE A 146 6.49 -8.71 -27.33
N ILE A 147 5.38 -9.45 -27.18
CA ILE A 147 5.25 -10.85 -27.61
C ILE A 147 5.41 -10.98 -29.12
N ASP A 148 4.79 -10.10 -29.90
CA ASP A 148 4.92 -10.07 -31.36
C ASP A 148 6.38 -9.80 -31.81
N GLY A 149 7.17 -9.15 -30.96
CA GLY A 149 8.59 -8.89 -31.17
C GLY A 149 9.51 -10.06 -30.79
N LEU A 150 9.00 -11.09 -30.10
CA LEU A 150 9.77 -12.28 -29.75
C LEU A 150 9.85 -13.20 -30.97
N ARG A 151 11.06 -13.54 -31.40
CA ARG A 151 11.36 -14.46 -32.50
C ARG A 151 11.87 -15.79 -31.98
#